data_AF-A0A924C581-F1
#
_entry.id   AF-A0A924C581-F1
#
_cell.length_a   1.000
_cell.length_b   1.000
_cell.length_c   1.000
_cell.angle_alpha   90.00
_cell.angle_beta   90.00
_cell.angle_gamma   90.00
#
_symmetry.space_group_name_H-M   'P 1'
#
loop_
_entity.id
_entity.type
_entity.pdbx_description
1 polymer ?
#
loop_
_entity_poly.entity_id
_entity_poly.type
_entity_poly.pdbx_seq_one_letter_code
_entity_poly.pdbx_strand_id
1 'polypeptide(L)'
;MDGRCRGLGTRGSKVLLRSGATGAARRIAVTESAIDALSLAALEDWEDETVYLSTGGGFGPLTANAIRVLLSPATRLVAATDQGAGGKLLADRLHGIALAAGVSFVRLRPLAKDWNAQLTG
;
A
#
# COMPACT_ATOMS: atom_id res chain seq x y z
N MET A 1 21.86 3.88 -2.20
CA MET A 1 20.62 4.45 -2.79
C MET A 1 20.45 3.85 -4.17
N ASP A 2 19.49 2.95 -4.34
CA ASP A 2 19.02 2.47 -5.64
C ASP A 2 17.53 2.13 -5.46
N GLY A 3 16.70 3.17 -5.37
CA GLY A 3 15.24 3.07 -5.34
C GLY A 3 14.72 2.62 -6.70
N ARG A 4 14.84 1.33 -7.00
CA ARG A 4 14.49 0.79 -8.32
C ARG A 4 13.01 0.44 -8.38
N CYS A 5 12.21 1.29 -9.00
CA CYS A 5 10.81 1.03 -9.34
C CYS A 5 10.69 -0.19 -10.29
N ARG A 6 10.05 -1.27 -9.86
CA ARG A 6 9.67 -2.40 -10.73
C ARG A 6 8.16 -2.50 -10.82
N GLY A 7 7.63 -2.42 -12.04
CA GLY A 7 6.22 -2.67 -12.30
C GLY A 7 5.94 -4.15 -12.59
N LEU A 8 5.09 -4.80 -11.80
CA LEU A 8 4.57 -6.15 -12.05
C LEU A 8 3.17 -6.08 -12.68
N GLY A 9 3.07 -6.21 -14.00
CA GLY A 9 1.81 -6.14 -14.73
C GLY A 9 1.32 -7.52 -15.17
N THR A 10 0.11 -7.90 -14.77
CA THR A 10 -0.66 -8.97 -15.42
C THR A 10 -1.91 -8.36 -16.04
N ARG A 11 -2.26 -8.81 -17.26
CA ARG A 11 -3.40 -8.29 -18.04
C ARG A 11 -4.66 -8.20 -17.17
N GLY A 12 -5.11 -6.98 -16.87
CA GLY A 12 -6.37 -6.69 -16.18
C GLY A 12 -6.28 -6.06 -14.78
N SER A 13 -5.11 -5.94 -14.16
CA SER A 13 -4.96 -5.20 -12.90
C SER A 13 -3.57 -4.55 -12.83
N LYS A 14 -3.53 -3.21 -12.83
CA LYS A 14 -2.29 -2.43 -12.95
C LYS A 14 -1.54 -2.38 -11.61
N VAL A 15 -0.54 -3.25 -11.53
CA VAL A 15 0.84 -3.02 -11.06
C VAL A 15 1.07 -2.42 -9.66
N LEU A 16 1.72 -3.27 -8.87
CA LEU A 16 2.47 -3.00 -7.64
C LEU A 16 3.71 -2.14 -7.94
N LEU A 17 3.82 -0.97 -7.31
CA LEU A 17 5.09 -0.25 -7.16
C LEU A 17 5.81 -0.82 -5.92
N ARG A 18 7.15 -0.83 -5.93
CA ARG A 18 7.97 -1.30 -4.81
C ARG A 18 9.17 -0.37 -4.66
N SER A 19 9.33 0.20 -3.47
CA SER A 19 10.59 0.70 -2.92
C SER A 19 10.96 -0.16 -1.70
N GLY A 20 12.25 -0.31 -1.39
CA GLY A 20 12.74 -1.02 -0.19
C GLY A 20 13.27 -2.45 -0.42
N ALA A 21 14.29 -2.82 0.36
CA ALA A 21 14.98 -4.11 0.32
C ALA A 21 14.07 -5.24 0.83
N THR A 22 13.89 -6.29 0.02
CA THR A 22 12.95 -7.41 0.25
C THR A 22 13.17 -8.21 1.53
N GLY A 23 14.38 -8.15 2.11
CA GLY A 23 14.72 -8.92 3.31
C GLY A 23 14.33 -8.25 4.63
N ALA A 24 14.04 -6.95 4.64
CA ALA A 24 13.87 -6.16 5.86
C ALA A 24 12.54 -5.40 5.95
N ALA A 25 11.69 -5.45 4.92
CA ALA A 25 10.46 -4.66 4.90
C ALA A 25 9.51 -5.05 6.05
N ARG A 26 9.43 -4.18 7.06
CA ARG A 26 8.55 -4.35 8.22
C ARG A 26 7.17 -3.76 7.99
N ARG A 27 6.99 -2.94 6.96
CA ARG A 27 5.75 -2.23 6.70
C ARG A 27 5.32 -2.32 5.24
N ILE A 28 4.04 -2.56 4.99
CA ILE A 28 3.44 -2.52 3.65
C ILE A 28 2.29 -1.52 3.69
N ALA A 29 2.46 -0.37 3.05
CA ALA A 29 1.46 0.68 2.95
C ALA A 29 0.70 0.57 1.63
N VAL A 30 -0.61 0.34 1.70
CA VAL A 30 -1.47 0.13 0.53
C VAL A 30 -2.37 1.32 0.30
N THR A 31 -2.40 1.83 -0.93
CA THR A 31 -3.23 2.95 -1.40
C THR A 31 -4.15 2.56 -2.56
N GLU A 32 -5.11 3.42 -2.87
CA GLU A 32 -6.05 3.28 -3.99
C GLU A 32 -5.36 3.47 -5.35
N SER A 33 -4.47 4.46 -5.44
CA SER A 33 -3.85 4.89 -6.69
C SER A 33 -2.32 4.95 -6.61
N ALA A 34 -1.65 4.81 -7.76
CA ALA A 34 -0.20 4.85 -7.81
C ALA A 34 0.36 6.21 -7.42
N ILE A 35 -0.38 7.29 -7.73
CA ILE A 35 -0.02 8.65 -7.35
C ILE A 35 -0.07 8.80 -5.83
N ASP A 36 -1.09 8.25 -5.17
CA ASP A 36 -1.17 8.26 -3.72
C ASP A 36 -0.03 7.49 -3.05
N ALA A 37 0.36 6.35 -3.62
CA ALA A 37 1.50 5.57 -3.12
C ALA A 37 2.81 6.35 -3.23
N LEU A 38 3.05 6.99 -4.38
CA LEU A 38 4.23 7.84 -4.60
C LEU A 38 4.22 9.07 -3.69
N SER A 39 3.04 9.66 -3.48
CA SER A 39 2.91 10.86 -2.65
C SER A 39 3.17 10.55 -1.19
N LEU A 40 2.62 9.44 -0.68
CA LEU A 40 2.90 8.96 0.66
C LEU A 40 4.38 8.60 0.84
N ALA A 41 5.01 7.93 -0.14
CA ALA A 41 6.43 7.64 -0.11
C ALA A 41 7.28 8.91 -0.01
N ALA A 42 6.95 9.94 -0.79
CA ALA A 42 7.64 11.22 -0.73
C ALA A 42 7.43 11.96 0.61
N LEU A 43 6.20 11.94 1.16
CA LEU A 43 5.88 12.51 2.48
C LEU A 43 6.63 11.82 3.63
N GLU A 44 6.94 10.53 3.47
CA GLU A 44 7.66 9.72 4.45
C GLU A 44 9.16 9.58 4.12
N ASP A 45 9.70 10.39 3.21
CA ASP A 45 11.10 10.39 2.76
C ASP A 45 11.62 8.99 2.35
N TRP A 46 10.77 8.23 1.66
CA TRP A 46 11.09 6.90 1.11
C TRP A 46 11.63 5.90 2.14
N GLU A 47 11.00 5.84 3.31
CA GLU A 47 11.38 4.94 4.42
C GLU A 47 11.77 3.53 3.97
N ASP A 48 13.01 3.12 4.27
CA ASP A 48 13.67 1.95 3.70
C ASP A 48 13.00 0.60 4.07
N GLU A 49 12.32 0.51 5.22
CA GLU A 49 11.58 -0.67 5.66
C GLU A 49 10.10 -0.69 5.20
N THR A 50 9.67 0.28 4.39
CA THR A 50 8.29 0.40 3.89
C THR A 50 8.18 0.07 2.39
N VAL A 51 7.26 -0.84 2.08
CA VAL A 51 6.78 -1.08 0.70
C VAL A 51 5.49 -0.29 0.46
N TYR A 52 5.55 0.69 -0.43
CA TYR A 52 4.39 1.46 -0.89
C TYR A 52 3.73 0.79 -2.09
N LEU A 53 2.48 0.35 -1.92
CA LEU A 53 1.73 -0.48 -2.83
C LEU A 53 0.46 0.24 -3.26
N SER A 54 0.12 0.20 -4.55
CA SER A 54 -1.18 0.66 -5.03
C SER A 54 -2.02 -0.52 -5.55
N THR A 55 -3.33 -0.39 -5.38
CA THR A 55 -4.33 -1.30 -5.98
C THR A 55 -4.75 -0.88 -7.40
N GLY A 56 -4.34 0.30 -7.87
CA GLY A 56 -4.63 0.78 -9.23
C GLY A 56 -6.12 0.96 -9.52
N GLY A 57 -6.94 1.25 -8.49
CA GLY A 57 -8.38 1.47 -8.60
C GLY A 57 -9.25 0.20 -8.58
N GLY A 58 -8.66 -0.99 -8.40
CA GLY A 58 -9.39 -2.26 -8.36
C GLY A 58 -8.88 -3.22 -7.29
N PHE A 59 -9.80 -3.90 -6.61
CA PHE A 59 -9.45 -4.89 -5.60
C PHE A 59 -10.24 -6.18 -5.83
N GLY A 60 -9.57 -7.16 -6.45
CA GLY A 60 -10.08 -8.49 -6.71
C GLY A 60 -9.25 -9.59 -6.04
N PRO A 61 -9.58 -10.87 -6.25
CA PRO A 61 -8.88 -12.00 -5.62
C PRO A 61 -7.38 -12.04 -5.92
N LEU A 62 -6.97 -11.64 -7.13
CA LEU A 62 -5.56 -11.58 -7.51
C LEU A 62 -4.79 -10.52 -6.71
N THR A 63 -5.36 -9.32 -6.53
CA THR A 63 -4.78 -8.25 -5.70
C THR A 63 -4.64 -8.71 -4.25
N ALA A 64 -5.70 -9.35 -3.70
CA ALA A 64 -5.67 -9.87 -2.35
C ALA A 64 -4.58 -10.94 -2.15
N ASN A 65 -4.45 -11.88 -3.09
CA ASN A 65 -3.41 -12.90 -3.04
C ASN A 65 -2.00 -12.31 -3.18
N ALA A 66 -1.80 -11.33 -4.04
CA ALA A 66 -0.52 -10.65 -4.18
C ALA A 66 -0.08 -9.97 -2.87
N ILE A 67 -1.02 -9.33 -2.16
CA ILE A 67 -0.74 -8.75 -0.84
C ILE A 67 -0.40 -9.85 0.17
N ARG A 68 -1.17 -10.94 0.22
CA ARG A 68 -0.91 -12.07 1.14
C ARG A 68 0.49 -12.66 0.98
N VAL A 69 0.98 -12.81 -0.26
CA VAL A 69 2.32 -13.33 -0.55
C VAL A 69 3.43 -12.43 -0.01
N LEU A 70 3.16 -11.13 0.16
CA LEU A 70 4.13 -10.19 0.73
C LEU A 70 4.13 -10.16 2.26
N LEU A 71 3.13 -10.76 2.92
CA LEU A 71 3.02 -10.74 4.38
C LEU A 71 3.96 -11.76 5.02
N SER A 72 4.64 -11.34 6.08
CA SER A 72 5.35 -12.19 7.03
C SER A 72 4.82 -11.91 8.44
N PRO A 73 5.08 -12.78 9.44
CA PRO A 73 4.67 -12.53 10.83
C PRO A 73 5.17 -11.18 11.40
N ALA A 74 6.30 -10.68 10.89
CA ALA A 74 6.87 -9.39 11.31
C ALA A 74 6.28 -8.18 10.56
N THR A 75 5.44 -8.41 9.55
CA THR A 75 4.90 -7.35 8.70
C THR A 75 3.80 -6.57 9.42
N ARG A 76 3.80 -5.25 9.25
CA ARG A 76 2.69 -4.36 9.54
C ARG A 76 1.99 -3.97 8.24
N LEU A 77 0.75 -4.40 8.07
CA LEU A 77 -0.08 -3.99 6.94
C LEU A 77 -0.76 -2.66 7.27
N VAL A 78 -0.54 -1.66 6.40
CA VAL A 78 -1.10 -0.31 6.56
C VAL A 78 -2.07 -0.03 5.43
N ALA A 79 -3.33 0.22 5.77
CA ALA A 79 -4.29 0.80 4.84
C ALA A 79 -4.11 2.32 4.85
N ALA A 80 -3.37 2.85 3.88
CA ALA A 80 -3.11 4.28 3.72
C ALA A 80 -4.10 4.86 2.70
N THR A 81 -5.37 4.89 3.09
CA THR A 81 -6.49 5.21 2.19
C THR A 81 -7.15 6.53 2.53
N ASP A 82 -7.87 7.12 1.57
CA ASP A 82 -8.63 8.34 1.80
C ASP A 82 -9.80 8.11 2.80
N GLN A 83 -10.47 9.20 3.17
CA GLN A 83 -11.60 9.17 4.10
C GLN A 83 -12.93 8.80 3.44
N GLY A 84 -12.96 8.70 2.11
CA GLY A 84 -14.14 8.40 1.32
C GLY A 84 -14.61 6.95 1.45
N ALA A 85 -15.76 6.65 0.85
CA ALA A 85 -16.36 5.32 0.89
C ALA A 85 -15.46 4.24 0.25
N GLY A 86 -14.80 4.58 -0.85
CA GLY A 86 -13.82 3.71 -1.51
C GLY A 86 -12.64 3.37 -0.62
N GLY A 87 -12.02 4.38 0.00
CA GLY A 87 -10.91 4.19 0.93
C GLY A 87 -11.29 3.42 2.19
N LYS A 88 -12.51 3.61 2.71
CA LYS A 88 -13.07 2.80 3.82
C LYS A 88 -13.21 1.33 3.43
N LEU A 89 -13.80 1.05 2.27
CA LEU A 89 -14.00 -0.31 1.78
C LEU A 89 -12.67 -1.04 1.55
N LEU A 90 -11.66 -0.35 0.99
CA LEU A 90 -10.34 -0.92 0.83
C LEU A 90 -9.67 -1.20 2.19
N ALA A 91 -9.77 -0.28 3.14
CA ALA A 91 -9.23 -0.48 4.49
C ALA A 91 -9.85 -1.69 5.20
N ASP A 92 -11.17 -1.89 5.10
CA ASP A 92 -11.86 -3.03 5.70
C ASP A 92 -11.40 -4.36 5.07
N ARG A 93 -11.22 -4.39 3.74
CA ARG A 93 -10.70 -5.56 3.02
C ARG A 93 -9.26 -5.89 3.42
N LEU A 94 -8.40 -4.89 3.57
CA LEU A 94 -7.02 -5.06 4.03
C LEU A 94 -6.97 -5.53 5.48
N HIS A 95 -7.85 -5.03 6.34
CA HIS A 95 -7.97 -5.49 7.71
C HIS A 95 -8.33 -6.97 7.77
N GLY A 96 -9.30 -7.42 6.95
CA GLY A 96 -9.63 -8.85 6.84
C GLY A 96 -8.46 -9.72 6.36
N ILE A 97 -7.61 -9.20 5.46
CA ILE A 97 -6.37 -9.88 5.05
C ILE A 97 -5.40 -9.99 6.23
N ALA A 98 -5.17 -8.90 6.96
CA ALA A 98 -4.26 -8.86 8.10
C ALA A 98 -4.69 -9.82 9.21
N LEU A 99 -5.98 -9.81 9.58
CA LEU A 99 -6.56 -10.72 10.57
C LEU A 99 -6.35 -12.18 10.18
N ALA A 100 -6.67 -12.53 8.94
CA ALA A 100 -6.51 -13.90 8.44
C ALA A 100 -5.04 -14.35 8.38
N ALA A 101 -4.09 -13.42 8.23
CA ALA A 101 -2.66 -13.69 8.23
C ALA A 101 -2.01 -13.59 9.63
N GLY A 102 -2.74 -13.14 10.65
CA GLY A 102 -2.21 -12.93 12.00
C GLY A 102 -1.18 -11.82 12.10
N VAL A 103 -1.22 -10.81 11.22
CA VAL A 103 -0.25 -9.71 11.19
C VAL A 103 -0.86 -8.42 11.73
N SER A 104 0.00 -7.49 12.18
CA SER A 104 -0.47 -6.20 12.69
C SER A 104 -1.08 -5.34 11.58
N PHE A 105 -2.14 -4.59 11.92
CA PHE A 105 -2.87 -3.72 10.99
C PHE A 105 -2.96 -2.29 11.51
N VAL A 106 -2.77 -1.30 10.64
CA VAL A 106 -2.96 0.12 10.93
C VAL A 106 -3.73 0.78 9.78
N ARG A 107 -4.60 1.75 10.09
CA ARG A 107 -5.18 2.64 9.09
C ARG A 107 -4.57 4.03 9.18
N LEU A 108 -3.95 4.47 8.10
CA LEU A 108 -3.40 5.81 7.93
C LEU A 108 -4.29 6.59 6.94
N ARG A 109 -4.52 7.88 7.20
CA ARG A 109 -5.39 8.72 6.37
C ARG A 109 -4.75 10.09 6.15
N PRO A 110 -4.88 10.69 4.97
CA PRO A 110 -4.47 12.07 4.75
C PRO A 110 -5.39 13.03 5.53
N LEU A 111 -4.84 14.18 5.91
CA LEU A 111 -5.58 15.34 6.39
C LEU A 111 -6.25 16.07 5.24
N ALA A 112 -5.61 16.11 4.06
CA ALA A 112 -6.20 16.61 2.83
C ALA A 112 -7.15 15.56 2.21
N LYS A 113 -7.69 15.88 1.03
CA LYS A 113 -8.60 15.00 0.27
C LYS A 113 -7.97 13.62 0.01
N ASP A 114 -6.73 13.59 -0.42
CA ASP A 114 -5.94 12.40 -0.77
C ASP A 114 -4.44 12.67 -0.50
N TRP A 115 -3.57 11.68 -0.68
CA TRP A 115 -2.15 11.83 -0.35
C TRP A 115 -1.44 12.79 -1.31
N ASN A 116 -1.86 12.81 -2.57
CA ASN A 116 -1.33 13.76 -3.55
C ASN A 116 -1.65 15.20 -3.15
N ALA A 117 -2.91 15.48 -2.80
CA ALA A 117 -3.33 16.79 -2.32
C ALA A 117 -2.58 17.21 -1.04
N GLN A 118 -2.25 16.26 -0.16
CA GLN A 118 -1.45 16.52 1.04
C GLN A 118 0.02 16.83 0.73
N LEU A 119 0.60 16.21 -0.31
CA LEU A 119 1.99 16.47 -0.70
C LEU A 119 2.14 17.82 -1.41
N THR A 120 1.16 18.23 -2.21
CA THR A 120 1.27 19.42 -3.06
C THR A 120 0.68 20.70 -2.45
N GLY A 121 0.04 20.59 -1.29
CA GLY A 121 -0.63 21.70 -0.58
C GLY A 121 0.23 22.29 0.52
#